data_AF-A0A444WN14-F1
#
_entry.id   AF-A0A444WN14-F1
#
_cell.length_a   1.000
_cell.length_b   1.000
_cell.length_c   1.000
_cell.angle_alpha   90.00
_cell.angle_beta   90.00
_cell.angle_gamma   90.00
#
_symmetry.space_group_name_H-M   'P 1'
#
loop_
_entity.id
_entity.type
_entity.pdbx_description
1 polymer ?
#
loop_
_entity_poly.entity_id
_entity_poly.type
_entity_poly.pdbx_seq_one_letter_code
_entity_poly.pdbx_strand_id
1 'polypeptide(L)'
;MVNLTHDRATAQTAEVLCSPAYCSGQWLLLQDMGIKLNSRSECVSETVIAIYMHCKAMRLVIIIPLCVIVLFSYAAAYDPLDPNGNITIKWDVMSWTPDGYVAVVTMSNFQMFRHIPNPGWTLGWSWAKKEVIWTMVGAQTTEQGDCSKFKGNVPHCCKKTPTVVDLLPGVPYNQQYSNCCKGGVVSAWGQDPSSAVSAFQVSVGQAGTSNKTVKLPKNFTLLAPGPGYTCGPAKVVPSTVFLTQDKRRKTQALMTWNVTCTYSQFLARKNPSCCVSLSSFYNETITPCPTCACGCQNKKNCVKSDSKFLNTPGAHTPKRDNDPLLQCTHHMCPIRVHWHVKLNYKDYWRVKIAITNFNYRMNYTLWTLAVQHPNLNNITQVFSFDYRPILPYVSINDTGMFYGMKFYNDLLMEAGPSGNVQSEVLLRKDQDTFTFKQGWAFPRKVYFNGEECMLPPPDTYPFLPNAAPVKLLNLTSLIFFLILLLVA
;
A
#
# COMPACT_ATOMS: atom_id res chain seq x y z
N MET A 1 -68.49 -17.21 1.91
CA MET A 1 -69.36 -18.08 2.74
C MET A 1 -68.49 -18.83 3.72
N VAL A 2 -69.02 -19.01 4.94
CA VAL A 2 -68.48 -19.74 6.10
C VAL A 2 -67.60 -18.93 7.07
N ASN A 3 -68.32 -18.13 7.87
CA ASN A 3 -68.42 -18.17 9.34
C ASN A 3 -67.22 -18.40 10.27
N LEU A 4 -67.15 -17.45 11.20
CA LEU A 4 -66.62 -17.49 12.57
C LEU A 4 -67.21 -18.64 13.41
N THR A 5 -66.38 -19.21 14.28
CA THR A 5 -66.78 -19.62 15.64
C THR A 5 -65.68 -19.31 16.65
N HIS A 6 -66.16 -18.93 17.83
CA HIS A 6 -65.49 -18.33 18.97
C HIS A 6 -65.34 -19.43 20.03
N ASP A 7 -64.21 -19.52 20.73
CA ASP A 7 -64.19 -20.22 22.02
C ASP A 7 -63.27 -19.52 23.02
N ARG A 8 -63.77 -19.44 24.25
CA ARG A 8 -63.34 -18.60 25.36
C ARG A 8 -62.88 -19.56 26.46
N ALA A 9 -61.64 -19.44 26.92
CA ALA A 9 -61.17 -20.15 28.11
C ALA A 9 -60.60 -19.15 29.12
N THR A 10 -61.13 -19.26 30.33
CA THR A 10 -60.97 -18.46 31.55
C THR A 10 -59.57 -18.58 32.17
N ALA A 11 -58.98 -17.45 32.58
CA ALA A 11 -57.79 -17.40 33.43
C ALA A 11 -58.20 -17.14 34.89
N GLN A 12 -57.87 -18.08 35.78
CA GLN A 12 -58.03 -17.95 37.23
C GLN A 12 -56.95 -17.04 37.82
N THR A 13 -57.40 -16.18 38.72
CA THR A 13 -56.64 -15.27 39.59
C THR A 13 -55.83 -16.04 40.65
N ALA A 14 -54.54 -15.73 40.78
CA ALA A 14 -53.73 -16.06 41.95
C ALA A 14 -53.28 -14.76 42.62
N GLU A 15 -53.76 -14.51 43.83
CA GLU A 15 -53.30 -13.44 44.72
C GLU A 15 -51.93 -13.80 45.30
N VAL A 16 -50.96 -12.88 45.24
CA VAL A 16 -49.73 -12.95 46.03
C VAL A 16 -49.63 -11.67 46.87
N LEU A 17 -49.81 -11.84 48.18
CA LEU A 17 -49.60 -10.81 49.20
C LEU A 17 -48.14 -10.32 49.19
N CYS A 18 -47.92 -9.00 49.08
CA CYS A 18 -46.63 -8.36 49.33
C CYS A 18 -46.60 -7.71 50.72
N SER A 19 -45.60 -8.09 51.53
CA SER A 19 -45.29 -7.50 52.84
C SER A 19 -44.25 -6.35 52.70
N PRO A 20 -44.24 -5.31 53.56
CA PRO A 20 -43.70 -3.98 53.24
C PRO A 20 -42.18 -3.77 53.48
N ALA A 21 -41.35 -4.82 53.38
CA ALA A 21 -39.94 -4.72 53.80
C ALA A 21 -38.93 -4.30 52.71
N TYR A 22 -39.34 -4.04 51.46
CA TYR A 22 -38.42 -3.88 50.32
C TYR A 22 -38.31 -2.46 49.73
N CYS A 23 -38.63 -1.40 50.49
CA CYS A 23 -38.63 -0.01 49.96
C CYS A 23 -37.39 0.85 50.30
N SER A 24 -36.24 0.25 50.66
CA SER A 24 -35.04 1.03 51.04
C SER A 24 -33.91 1.04 49.99
N GLY A 25 -33.88 0.11 49.02
CA GLY A 25 -32.74 -0.06 48.12
C GLY A 25 -32.83 0.64 46.74
N GLN A 26 -34.02 1.07 46.32
CA GLN A 26 -34.29 1.52 44.94
C GLN A 26 -34.19 3.04 44.72
N TRP A 27 -33.99 3.84 45.76
CA TRP A 27 -33.92 5.31 45.63
C TRP A 27 -32.60 5.83 45.04
N LEU A 28 -31.49 5.11 45.20
CA LEU A 28 -30.16 5.55 44.74
C LEU A 28 -29.90 5.34 43.25
N LEU A 29 -30.53 4.34 42.61
CA LEU A 29 -30.29 4.03 41.18
C LEU A 29 -31.02 4.96 40.20
N LEU A 30 -32.08 5.65 40.64
CA LEU A 30 -32.92 6.48 39.76
C LEU A 30 -32.37 7.90 39.56
N GLN A 31 -31.56 8.43 40.49
CA GLN A 31 -30.97 9.78 40.36
C GLN A 31 -29.82 9.83 39.34
N ASP A 32 -29.00 8.77 39.22
CA ASP A 32 -27.91 8.68 38.22
C ASP A 32 -28.41 8.55 36.77
N MET A 33 -29.69 8.22 36.57
CA MET A 33 -30.33 8.12 35.26
C MET A 33 -31.03 9.41 34.80
N GLY A 34 -30.97 10.50 35.58
CA GLY A 34 -31.48 11.82 35.21
C GLY A 34 -33.00 11.99 35.28
N ILE A 35 -33.72 11.09 35.98
CA ILE A 35 -35.18 11.11 36.10
C ILE A 35 -35.56 11.89 37.37
N LYS A 36 -36.26 13.03 37.24
CA LYS A 36 -36.80 13.79 38.39
C LYS A 36 -38.16 13.21 38.81
N LEU A 37 -38.23 12.63 40.02
CA LEU A 37 -39.47 12.22 40.66
C LEU A 37 -39.84 13.26 41.74
N ASN A 38 -41.09 13.75 41.72
CA ASN A 38 -41.50 14.94 42.51
C ASN A 38 -42.30 14.63 43.78
N SER A 39 -42.39 13.37 44.23
CA SER A 39 -42.90 13.01 45.56
C SER A 39 -42.57 11.56 45.93
N ARG A 40 -42.71 11.21 47.21
CA ARG A 40 -42.21 9.96 47.83
C ARG A 40 -43.11 8.73 47.64
N SER A 41 -44.02 8.73 46.68
CA SER A 41 -45.06 7.68 46.54
C SER A 41 -45.36 7.23 45.10
N GLU A 42 -44.37 7.23 44.21
CA GLU A 42 -44.52 6.63 42.88
C GLU A 42 -43.58 5.43 42.73
N CYS A 43 -44.12 4.22 42.90
CA CYS A 43 -43.43 2.99 42.54
C CYS A 43 -43.36 2.89 41.01
N VAL A 44 -42.18 3.13 40.44
CA VAL A 44 -41.93 2.87 39.01
C VAL A 44 -41.96 1.35 38.81
N SER A 45 -42.96 0.86 38.08
CA SER A 45 -43.11 -0.56 37.73
C SER A 45 -41.85 -1.10 37.03
N GLU A 46 -41.42 -2.32 37.37
CA GLU A 46 -40.30 -3.02 36.70
C GLU A 46 -40.46 -3.05 35.17
N THR A 47 -41.69 -3.02 34.67
CA THR A 47 -41.99 -2.96 33.23
C THR A 47 -41.49 -1.67 32.58
N VAL A 48 -41.49 -0.52 33.26
CA VAL A 48 -41.04 0.77 32.68
C VAL A 48 -39.51 0.82 32.60
N ILE A 49 -38.80 0.29 33.61
CA ILE A 49 -37.34 0.17 33.60
C ILE A 49 -36.91 -0.85 32.53
N ALA A 50 -37.62 -1.98 32.41
CA ALA A 50 -37.36 -2.98 31.38
C ALA A 50 -37.60 -2.41 29.96
N ILE A 51 -38.68 -1.65 29.73
CA ILE A 51 -38.95 -1.00 28.44
C ILE A 51 -37.86 0.05 28.12
N TYR A 52 -37.43 0.84 29.10
CA TYR A 52 -36.37 1.84 28.89
C TYR A 52 -35.00 1.19 28.60
N MET A 53 -34.66 0.11 29.30
CA MET A 53 -33.47 -0.71 29.05
C MET A 53 -33.53 -1.39 27.68
N HIS A 54 -34.68 -1.96 27.30
CA HIS A 54 -34.90 -2.53 25.97
C HIS A 54 -34.81 -1.48 24.85
N CYS A 55 -35.29 -0.25 25.08
CA CYS A 55 -35.23 0.83 24.10
C CYS A 55 -33.81 1.40 23.94
N LYS A 56 -33.02 1.51 25.03
CA LYS A 56 -31.59 1.84 24.99
C LYS A 56 -30.76 0.74 24.31
N ALA A 57 -31.04 -0.53 24.61
CA ALA A 57 -30.42 -1.67 23.96
C ALA A 57 -30.74 -1.71 22.46
N MET A 58 -31.99 -1.46 22.05
CA MET A 58 -32.37 -1.36 20.63
C MET A 58 -31.67 -0.20 19.89
N ARG A 59 -31.51 0.96 20.53
CA ARG A 59 -30.72 2.07 19.96
C ARG A 59 -29.25 1.70 19.75
N LEU A 60 -28.62 1.03 20.72
CA LEU A 60 -27.25 0.53 20.58
C LEU A 60 -27.14 -0.54 19.47
N VAL A 61 -28.13 -1.43 19.37
CA VAL A 61 -28.18 -2.50 18.35
C VAL A 61 -28.37 -1.96 16.93
N ILE A 62 -28.89 -0.74 16.75
CA ILE A 62 -29.00 -0.09 15.43
C ILE A 62 -27.80 0.81 15.13
N ILE A 63 -27.28 1.54 16.14
CA ILE A 63 -26.16 2.47 15.97
C ILE A 63 -24.84 1.73 15.73
N ILE A 64 -24.61 0.58 16.38
CA ILE A 64 -23.40 -0.23 16.18
C ILE A 64 -23.29 -0.74 14.75
N PRO A 65 -24.28 -1.43 14.15
CA PRO A 65 -24.18 -1.86 12.75
C PRO A 65 -24.15 -0.67 11.80
N LEU A 66 -24.82 0.45 12.08
CA LEU A 66 -24.73 1.65 11.23
C LEU A 66 -23.32 2.27 11.27
N CYS A 67 -22.69 2.35 12.45
CA CYS A 67 -21.30 2.80 12.60
C CYS A 67 -20.33 1.81 11.95
N VAL A 68 -20.57 0.51 12.08
CA VAL A 68 -19.81 -0.55 11.42
C VAL A 68 -19.95 -0.42 9.91
N ILE A 69 -21.15 -0.22 9.36
CA ILE A 69 -21.37 -0.01 7.92
C ILE A 69 -20.68 1.28 7.44
N VAL A 70 -20.71 2.37 8.20
CA VAL A 70 -19.99 3.61 7.87
C VAL A 70 -18.47 3.40 7.94
N LEU A 71 -17.95 2.66 8.93
CA LEU A 71 -16.52 2.33 9.04
C LEU A 71 -16.06 1.38 7.91
N PHE A 72 -16.90 0.41 7.50
CA PHE A 72 -16.61 -0.49 6.39
C PHE A 72 -16.75 0.17 5.01
N SER A 73 -17.52 1.26 4.89
CA SER A 73 -17.67 2.00 3.64
C SER A 73 -16.39 2.76 3.22
N TYR A 74 -15.46 3.00 4.16
CA TYR A 74 -14.18 3.67 3.91
C TYR A 74 -12.99 2.72 3.79
N ALA A 75 -13.20 1.40 3.79
CA ALA A 75 -12.14 0.42 3.53
C ALA A 75 -11.81 0.32 2.02
N ALA A 76 -11.61 1.46 1.36
CA ALA A 76 -11.11 1.53 0.00
C ALA A 76 -9.59 1.74 0.06
N ALA A 77 -8.81 0.67 -0.05
CA ALA A 77 -7.43 0.68 -0.59
C ALA A 77 -6.52 1.83 -0.12
N TYR A 78 -6.67 2.30 1.12
CA TYR A 78 -6.00 3.51 1.60
C TYR A 78 -4.61 3.14 2.10
N ASP A 79 -3.57 3.72 1.51
CA ASP A 79 -2.19 3.61 1.99
C ASP A 79 -1.92 4.78 2.95
N PRO A 80 -1.79 4.55 4.27
CA PRO A 80 -1.60 5.64 5.23
C PRO A 80 -0.30 6.43 5.03
N LEU A 81 0.71 5.85 4.39
CA LEU A 81 1.99 6.52 4.12
C LEU A 81 2.00 7.28 2.80
N ASP A 82 1.02 7.07 1.93
CA ASP A 82 0.86 7.79 0.66
C ASP A 82 -0.61 8.05 0.34
N PRO A 83 -1.29 8.87 1.16
CA PRO A 83 -2.75 9.04 1.06
C PRO A 83 -3.23 9.71 -0.23
N ASN A 84 -2.33 10.47 -0.87
CA ASN A 84 -2.60 11.16 -2.13
C ASN A 84 -2.00 10.42 -3.34
N GLY A 85 -1.36 9.26 -3.12
CA GLY A 85 -0.68 8.48 -4.13
C GLY A 85 -1.65 7.93 -5.18
N ASN A 86 -1.55 8.43 -6.41
CA ASN A 86 -2.34 7.95 -7.52
C ASN A 86 -1.57 8.04 -8.84
N ILE A 87 -2.07 7.37 -9.87
CA ILE A 87 -1.66 7.58 -11.24
C ILE A 87 -2.78 8.30 -11.96
N THR A 88 -2.48 9.46 -12.55
CA THR A 88 -3.44 10.21 -13.36
C THR A 88 -3.09 10.07 -14.82
N ILE A 89 -4.07 9.64 -15.62
CA ILE A 89 -4.02 9.63 -17.07
C ILE A 89 -4.80 10.84 -17.55
N LYS A 90 -4.09 11.82 -18.10
CA LYS A 90 -4.66 13.02 -18.68
C LYS A 90 -4.71 12.90 -20.20
N TRP A 91 -5.84 13.27 -20.77
CA TRP A 91 -6.09 13.24 -22.19
C TRP A 91 -6.36 14.65 -22.69
N ASP A 92 -5.43 15.20 -23.46
CA ASP A 92 -5.49 16.57 -23.99
C ASP A 92 -5.76 16.53 -25.50
N VAL A 93 -6.94 16.98 -25.93
CA VAL A 93 -7.28 17.11 -27.36
C VAL A 93 -6.62 18.37 -27.91
N MET A 94 -5.68 18.19 -28.85
CA MET A 94 -4.84 19.28 -29.36
C MET A 94 -5.42 19.92 -30.63
N SER A 95 -6.03 19.12 -31.51
CA SER A 95 -6.59 19.60 -32.76
C SER A 95 -7.69 18.66 -33.28
N TRP A 96 -8.62 19.19 -34.05
CA TRP A 96 -9.61 18.40 -34.80
C TRP A 96 -9.02 17.87 -36.10
N THR A 97 -9.47 16.68 -36.52
CA THR A 97 -9.23 16.13 -37.86
C THR A 97 -10.57 16.06 -38.62
N PRO A 98 -10.60 15.77 -39.93
CA PRO A 98 -11.86 15.65 -40.67
C PRO A 98 -12.86 14.64 -40.09
N ASP A 99 -12.37 13.60 -39.42
CA ASP A 99 -13.19 12.51 -38.90
C ASP A 99 -13.03 12.26 -37.38
N GLY A 100 -12.22 13.06 -36.68
CA GLY A 100 -11.97 12.91 -35.25
C GLY A 100 -11.03 13.97 -34.70
N TYR A 101 -9.97 13.56 -34.00
CA TYR A 101 -9.04 14.47 -33.35
C TYR A 101 -7.65 13.89 -33.12
N VAL A 102 -6.67 14.76 -32.89
CA VAL A 102 -5.35 14.41 -32.36
C VAL A 102 -5.30 14.77 -30.89
N ALA A 103 -4.85 13.83 -30.06
CA ALA A 103 -4.71 14.02 -28.63
C ALA A 103 -3.36 13.57 -28.09
N VAL A 104 -2.97 14.17 -26.97
CA VAL A 104 -1.81 13.77 -26.18
C VAL A 104 -2.32 13.11 -24.91
N VAL A 105 -1.86 11.89 -24.69
CA VAL A 105 -2.17 11.12 -23.48
C VAL A 105 -0.94 11.15 -22.59
N THR A 106 -1.09 11.70 -21.40
CA THR A 106 -0.03 11.83 -20.40
C THR A 106 -0.38 11.02 -19.17
N MET A 107 0.43 10.03 -18.83
CA MET A 107 0.39 9.31 -17.57
C MET A 107 1.35 9.97 -16.59
N SER A 108 0.85 10.38 -15.42
CA SER A 108 1.65 10.95 -14.33
C SER A 108 1.50 10.09 -13.08
N ASN A 109 2.62 9.60 -12.56
CA ASN A 109 2.67 8.87 -11.30
C ASN A 109 2.93 9.85 -10.15
N PHE A 110 1.93 10.03 -9.28
CA PHE A 110 2.02 10.87 -8.09
C PHE A 110 2.29 10.07 -6.82
N GLN A 111 2.62 8.78 -6.93
CA GLN A 111 2.96 7.96 -5.78
C GLN A 111 4.37 8.28 -5.31
N MET A 112 4.56 8.43 -4.00
CA MET A 112 5.83 8.90 -3.43
C MET A 112 6.94 7.85 -3.52
N PHE A 113 6.63 6.59 -3.24
CA PHE A 113 7.62 5.51 -3.18
C PHE A 113 7.26 4.28 -4.02
N ARG A 114 6.17 4.30 -4.79
CA ARG A 114 5.83 3.24 -5.74
C ARG A 114 6.13 3.69 -7.16
N HIS A 115 6.93 2.91 -7.86
CA HIS A 115 7.21 3.10 -9.29
C HIS A 115 6.56 1.97 -10.11
N ILE A 116 6.48 2.14 -11.42
CA ILE A 116 6.12 1.09 -12.38
C ILE A 116 7.43 0.52 -12.93
N PRO A 117 7.86 -0.68 -12.52
CA PRO A 117 9.08 -1.30 -13.04
C PRO A 117 8.84 -1.92 -14.42
N ASN A 118 9.91 -2.42 -15.05
CA ASN A 118 9.86 -3.25 -16.25
C ASN A 118 9.02 -4.54 -15.96
N PRO A 119 8.13 -5.05 -16.86
CA PRO A 119 7.83 -4.72 -18.27
C PRO A 119 7.07 -3.41 -18.53
N GLY A 120 6.85 -2.58 -17.52
CA GLY A 120 6.20 -1.29 -17.66
C GLY A 120 4.68 -1.35 -17.57
N TRP A 121 4.04 -0.21 -17.86
CA TRP A 121 2.59 -0.10 -17.87
C TRP A 121 1.97 -0.61 -19.18
N THR A 122 0.75 -1.12 -19.07
CA THR A 122 -0.16 -1.43 -20.17
C THR A 122 -1.49 -0.72 -19.91
N LEU A 123 -1.91 0.12 -20.84
CA LEU A 123 -3.10 0.96 -20.71
C LEU A 123 -4.17 0.49 -21.70
N GLY A 124 -5.34 0.15 -21.18
CA GLY A 124 -6.53 -0.18 -21.98
C GLY A 124 -7.68 0.78 -21.72
N TRP A 125 -8.57 0.89 -22.69
CA TRP A 125 -9.85 1.58 -22.54
C TRP A 125 -10.87 1.02 -23.52
N SER A 126 -12.13 1.42 -23.37
CA SER A 126 -13.21 1.09 -24.30
C SER A 126 -13.71 2.36 -24.98
N TRP A 127 -13.73 2.38 -26.30
CA TRP A 127 -14.30 3.49 -27.04
C TRP A 127 -15.80 3.67 -26.75
N ALA A 128 -16.37 4.85 -26.95
CA ALA A 128 -17.80 5.10 -26.69
C ALA A 128 -18.71 4.73 -27.88
N LYS A 129 -18.24 4.93 -29.12
CA LYS A 129 -18.98 4.71 -30.39
C LYS A 129 -18.32 3.67 -31.31
N LYS A 130 -17.68 4.07 -32.41
CA LYS A 130 -16.96 3.19 -33.36
C LYS A 130 -15.60 3.78 -33.71
N GLU A 131 -15.01 4.47 -32.74
CA GLU A 131 -13.73 5.13 -32.86
C GLU A 131 -12.62 4.13 -33.19
N VAL A 132 -11.66 4.61 -33.98
CA VAL A 132 -10.47 3.85 -34.39
C VAL A 132 -9.23 4.69 -34.13
N ILE A 133 -8.07 4.05 -34.05
CA ILE A 133 -6.79 4.75 -33.92
C ILE A 133 -6.14 4.80 -35.30
N TRP A 134 -5.99 6.00 -35.86
CA TRP A 134 -5.31 6.20 -37.14
C TRP A 134 -3.81 6.01 -37.02
N THR A 135 -3.19 6.70 -36.06
CA THR A 135 -1.74 6.67 -35.83
C THR A 135 -1.42 6.89 -34.35
N MET A 136 -0.25 6.42 -33.94
CA MET A 136 0.31 6.65 -32.60
C MET A 136 1.80 7.01 -32.70
N VAL A 137 2.26 7.87 -31.79
CA VAL A 137 3.66 8.27 -31.66
C VAL A 137 4.04 8.22 -30.17
N GLY A 138 5.17 7.57 -29.86
CA GLY A 138 5.65 7.35 -28.49
C GLY A 138 5.07 6.10 -27.80
N ALA A 139 4.02 5.49 -28.34
CA ALA A 139 3.42 4.25 -27.83
C ALA A 139 2.81 3.46 -29.00
N GLN A 140 2.47 2.20 -28.77
CA GLN A 140 1.84 1.33 -29.77
C GLN A 140 0.76 0.43 -29.17
N THR A 141 -0.25 0.10 -29.96
CA THR A 141 -1.21 -0.94 -29.60
C THR A 141 -0.60 -2.34 -29.72
N THR A 142 -0.96 -3.24 -28.80
CA THR A 142 -0.52 -4.64 -28.83
C THR A 142 -1.16 -5.45 -29.97
N GLU A 143 -2.35 -5.04 -30.41
CA GLU A 143 -3.11 -5.70 -31.47
C GLU A 143 -3.78 -4.65 -32.38
N GLN A 144 -3.85 -4.95 -33.68
CA GLN A 144 -4.55 -4.11 -34.65
C GLN A 144 -6.07 -4.36 -34.66
N GLY A 145 -6.51 -5.61 -34.52
CA GLY A 145 -7.92 -6.01 -34.65
C GLY A 145 -8.43 -6.06 -36.09
N ASP A 146 -9.75 -6.25 -36.26
CA ASP A 146 -10.37 -6.33 -37.58
C ASP A 146 -10.61 -4.93 -38.18
N CYS A 147 -9.71 -4.53 -39.08
CA CYS A 147 -9.80 -3.30 -39.86
C CYS A 147 -10.35 -3.49 -41.28
N SER A 148 -10.95 -4.65 -41.61
CA SER A 148 -11.41 -4.99 -42.98
C SER A 148 -12.36 -3.98 -43.63
N LYS A 149 -13.04 -3.16 -42.81
CA LYS A 149 -13.94 -2.08 -43.28
C LYS A 149 -13.20 -0.96 -44.01
N PHE A 150 -11.90 -0.80 -43.81
CA PHE A 150 -11.09 0.25 -44.39
C PHE A 150 -10.32 -0.29 -45.60
N LYS A 151 -10.77 0.05 -46.81
CA LYS A 151 -10.20 -0.48 -48.08
C LYS A 151 -9.00 0.31 -48.63
N GLY A 152 -8.67 1.46 -48.03
CA GLY A 152 -7.57 2.33 -48.45
C GLY A 152 -6.56 2.49 -47.32
N ASN A 153 -6.58 3.65 -46.65
CA ASN A 153 -5.79 3.85 -45.44
C ASN A 153 -6.35 2.96 -44.32
N VAL A 154 -5.53 2.00 -43.88
CA VAL A 154 -5.87 1.10 -42.78
C VAL A 154 -5.45 1.76 -41.46
N PRO A 155 -6.35 1.88 -40.48
CA PRO A 155 -6.00 2.42 -39.17
C PRO A 155 -4.96 1.54 -38.44
N HIS A 156 -4.17 2.17 -37.58
CA HIS A 156 -3.26 1.50 -36.66
C HIS A 156 -3.98 0.49 -35.74
N CYS A 157 -5.19 0.79 -35.29
CA CYS A 157 -6.01 -0.14 -34.52
C CYS A 157 -7.52 0.10 -34.70
N CYS A 158 -8.28 -0.97 -34.91
CA CYS A 158 -9.74 -0.96 -35.04
C CYS A 158 -10.46 -1.70 -33.91
N LYS A 159 -9.73 -2.20 -32.90
CA LYS A 159 -10.37 -2.82 -31.73
C LYS A 159 -11.20 -1.79 -30.97
N LYS A 160 -12.39 -2.23 -30.55
CA LYS A 160 -13.28 -1.44 -29.69
C LYS A 160 -12.66 -1.14 -28.31
N THR A 161 -11.83 -2.08 -27.85
CA THR A 161 -11.10 -2.02 -26.58
C THR A 161 -9.60 -2.18 -26.87
N PRO A 162 -8.91 -1.11 -27.30
CA PRO A 162 -7.49 -1.19 -27.57
C PRO A 162 -6.69 -1.34 -26.27
N THR A 163 -5.53 -1.99 -26.39
CA THR A 163 -4.52 -2.12 -25.35
C THR A 163 -3.24 -1.50 -25.88
N VAL A 164 -2.65 -0.57 -25.12
CA VAL A 164 -1.49 0.24 -25.49
C VAL A 164 -0.34 -0.01 -24.53
N VAL A 165 0.85 -0.08 -25.11
CA VAL A 165 2.13 -0.17 -24.40
C VAL A 165 3.06 0.93 -24.89
N ASP A 166 3.94 1.38 -24.01
CA ASP A 166 5.01 2.32 -24.36
C ASP A 166 6.01 1.66 -25.31
N LEU A 167 6.72 2.48 -26.09
CA LEU A 167 7.82 1.98 -26.93
C LEU A 167 9.06 1.68 -26.08
N LEU A 168 9.94 0.82 -26.59
CA LEU A 168 11.22 0.54 -25.95
C LEU A 168 12.21 1.69 -26.17
N PRO A 169 13.23 1.84 -25.30
CA PRO A 169 14.32 2.77 -25.53
C PRO A 169 15.05 2.50 -26.85
N GLY A 170 15.51 3.54 -27.53
CA GLY A 170 16.28 3.43 -28.78
C GLY A 170 15.46 3.45 -30.08
N VAL A 171 14.14 3.67 -30.01
CA VAL A 171 13.30 3.86 -31.21
C VAL A 171 13.72 5.10 -32.03
N PRO A 172 13.51 5.12 -33.35
CA PRO A 172 13.83 6.27 -34.19
C PRO A 172 13.13 7.56 -33.76
N TYR A 173 13.79 8.72 -33.97
CA TYR A 173 13.32 10.02 -33.49
C TYR A 173 11.91 10.40 -33.99
N ASN A 174 11.54 10.00 -35.21
CA ASN A 174 10.20 10.24 -35.77
C ASN A 174 9.08 9.46 -35.08
N GLN A 175 9.42 8.43 -34.30
CA GLN A 175 8.47 7.64 -33.50
C GLN A 175 8.49 8.05 -32.02
N GLN A 176 9.42 8.93 -31.62
CA GLN A 176 9.52 9.41 -30.25
C GLN A 176 8.55 10.56 -29.99
N TYR A 177 8.10 10.62 -28.75
CA TYR A 177 7.31 11.71 -28.18
C TYR A 177 7.93 12.17 -26.86
N SER A 178 7.54 13.34 -26.36
CA SER A 178 8.08 13.86 -25.09
C SER A 178 7.83 12.89 -23.93
N ASN A 179 8.85 12.60 -23.12
CA ASN A 179 8.79 11.67 -21.98
C ASN A 179 8.35 10.23 -22.33
N CYS A 180 8.44 9.82 -23.60
CA CYS A 180 8.14 8.46 -24.03
C CYS A 180 9.33 7.52 -23.94
N CYS A 181 9.01 6.29 -24.33
CA CYS A 181 9.91 5.29 -24.86
C CYS A 181 10.86 4.71 -23.81
N LYS A 182 10.34 4.58 -22.59
CA LYS A 182 11.04 4.01 -21.44
C LYS A 182 10.67 2.54 -21.23
N GLY A 183 10.06 1.89 -22.22
CA GLY A 183 9.50 0.56 -22.08
C GLY A 183 8.42 0.49 -21.00
N GLY A 184 7.71 1.60 -20.78
CA GLY A 184 6.61 1.69 -19.82
C GLY A 184 7.07 1.86 -18.37
N VAL A 185 8.36 2.05 -18.13
CA VAL A 185 8.89 2.36 -16.80
C VAL A 185 8.56 3.80 -16.41
N VAL A 186 7.98 3.97 -15.23
CA VAL A 186 7.60 5.28 -14.66
C VAL A 186 8.06 5.33 -13.21
N SER A 187 8.96 6.25 -12.87
CA SER A 187 9.50 6.37 -11.52
C SER A 187 8.44 6.81 -10.51
N ALA A 188 8.74 6.63 -9.22
CA ALA A 188 7.97 7.24 -8.15
C ALA A 188 8.22 8.76 -8.13
N TRP A 189 7.20 9.54 -7.79
CA TRP A 189 7.30 11.00 -7.67
C TRP A 189 8.31 11.42 -6.60
N GLY A 190 8.40 10.66 -5.50
CA GLY A 190 9.35 10.93 -4.44
C GLY A 190 10.80 10.71 -4.87
N GLN A 191 11.06 9.83 -5.84
CA GLN A 191 12.40 9.51 -6.32
C GLN A 191 12.86 10.50 -7.39
N ASP A 192 12.08 10.63 -8.47
CA ASP A 192 12.40 11.51 -9.60
C ASP A 192 11.09 11.99 -10.27
N PRO A 193 10.64 13.23 -9.96
CA PRO A 193 9.44 13.81 -10.56
C PRO A 193 9.50 13.93 -12.09
N SER A 194 10.69 14.09 -12.67
CA SER A 194 10.86 14.30 -14.11
C SER A 194 10.64 13.01 -14.90
N SER A 195 11.04 11.86 -14.34
CA SER A 195 10.80 10.55 -14.94
C SER A 195 9.49 9.89 -14.49
N ALA A 196 8.74 10.52 -13.59
CA ALA A 196 7.43 10.07 -13.10
C ALA A 196 6.28 10.38 -14.08
N VAL A 197 6.61 10.78 -15.31
CA VAL A 197 5.67 11.10 -16.38
C VAL A 197 6.00 10.25 -17.61
N SER A 198 4.98 9.73 -18.29
CA SER A 198 5.08 9.10 -19.61
C SER A 198 4.00 9.69 -20.51
N ALA A 199 4.31 9.96 -21.77
CA ALA A 199 3.33 10.52 -22.69
C ALA A 199 3.49 10.01 -24.12
N PHE A 200 2.36 9.95 -24.82
CA PHE A 200 2.28 9.57 -26.22
C PHE A 200 1.19 10.37 -26.92
N GLN A 201 1.30 10.47 -28.25
CA GLN A 201 0.29 11.10 -29.09
C GLN A 201 -0.54 10.02 -29.79
N VAL A 202 -1.84 10.28 -29.92
CA VAL A 202 -2.78 9.40 -30.60
C VAL A 202 -3.68 10.22 -31.53
N SER A 203 -3.83 9.75 -32.77
CA SER A 203 -4.81 10.27 -33.72
C SER A 203 -6.02 9.35 -33.74
N VAL A 204 -7.18 9.87 -33.35
CA VAL A 204 -8.43 9.11 -33.20
C VAL A 204 -9.39 9.48 -34.32
N GLY A 205 -9.87 8.47 -35.04
CA GLY A 205 -10.88 8.59 -36.08
C GLY A 205 -12.28 8.21 -35.60
N GLN A 206 -13.30 8.62 -36.35
CA GLN A 206 -14.73 8.39 -36.07
C GLN A 206 -15.21 8.86 -34.67
N ALA A 207 -14.49 9.80 -34.04
CA ALA A 207 -14.75 10.25 -32.67
C ALA A 207 -15.60 11.54 -32.58
N GLY A 208 -15.86 12.19 -33.72
CA GLY A 208 -16.49 13.51 -33.80
C GLY A 208 -15.47 14.65 -33.73
N THR A 209 -15.83 15.81 -34.27
CA THR A 209 -14.90 16.91 -34.59
C THR A 209 -15.17 18.19 -33.78
N SER A 210 -15.88 18.06 -32.66
CA SER A 210 -16.19 19.17 -31.76
C SER A 210 -16.34 18.71 -30.31
N ASN A 211 -16.19 19.64 -29.37
CA ASN A 211 -16.38 19.43 -27.92
C ASN A 211 -17.75 18.84 -27.56
N LYS A 212 -18.79 19.06 -28.38
CA LYS A 212 -20.14 18.51 -28.14
C LYS A 212 -20.30 17.07 -28.68
N THR A 213 -19.61 16.76 -29.77
CA THR A 213 -19.76 15.47 -30.47
C THR A 213 -18.87 14.37 -29.91
N VAL A 214 -17.69 14.75 -29.37
CA VAL A 214 -16.75 13.81 -28.76
C VAL A 214 -17.39 13.15 -27.54
N LYS A 215 -17.22 11.83 -27.44
CA LYS A 215 -17.62 11.06 -26.26
C LYS A 215 -16.38 10.50 -25.59
N LEU A 216 -16.31 10.64 -24.27
CA LEU A 216 -15.18 10.18 -23.50
C LEU A 216 -15.12 8.64 -23.53
N PRO A 217 -13.92 8.05 -23.64
CA PRO A 217 -13.77 6.60 -23.50
C PRO A 217 -14.23 6.13 -22.12
N LYS A 218 -14.60 4.86 -22.03
CA LYS A 218 -15.12 4.20 -20.84
C LYS A 218 -14.18 3.06 -20.43
N ASN A 219 -14.32 2.57 -19.20
CA ASN A 219 -13.66 1.36 -18.72
C ASN A 219 -12.14 1.38 -18.95
N PHE A 220 -11.46 2.38 -18.37
CA PHE A 220 -10.01 2.43 -18.39
C PHE A 220 -9.44 1.30 -17.52
N THR A 221 -8.43 0.61 -18.04
CA THR A 221 -7.68 -0.42 -17.33
C THR A 221 -6.20 -0.04 -17.34
N LEU A 222 -5.58 -0.04 -16.16
CA LEU A 222 -4.15 0.15 -16.02
C LEU A 222 -3.56 -1.12 -15.44
N LEU A 223 -2.73 -1.80 -16.20
CA LEU A 223 -1.94 -2.92 -15.72
C LEU A 223 -0.51 -2.43 -15.56
N ALA A 224 0.02 -2.55 -14.36
CA ALA A 224 1.46 -2.52 -14.12
C ALA A 224 1.95 -3.98 -14.06
N PRO A 225 3.22 -4.26 -13.79
CA PRO A 225 3.66 -5.63 -13.49
C PRO A 225 2.90 -6.16 -12.26
N GLY A 226 1.83 -6.91 -12.50
CA GLY A 226 0.89 -7.39 -11.49
C GLY A 226 -0.45 -6.63 -11.46
N PRO A 227 -1.49 -7.24 -10.88
CA PRO A 227 -2.76 -6.55 -10.63
C PRO A 227 -2.59 -5.51 -9.51
N GLY A 228 -3.58 -4.61 -9.35
CA GLY A 228 -3.62 -3.72 -8.20
C GLY A 228 -4.18 -2.33 -8.48
N TYR A 229 -4.11 -1.85 -9.72
CA TYR A 229 -4.69 -0.56 -10.08
C TYR A 229 -6.16 -0.69 -10.49
N THR A 230 -6.97 0.20 -9.93
CA THR A 230 -8.36 0.39 -10.34
C THR A 230 -8.52 1.83 -10.80
N CYS A 231 -9.03 2.02 -12.02
CA CYS A 231 -9.24 3.35 -12.60
C CYS A 231 -10.70 3.78 -12.49
N GLY A 232 -10.90 5.05 -12.15
CA GLY A 232 -12.21 5.69 -12.14
C GLY A 232 -12.72 6.03 -13.55
N PRO A 233 -13.94 6.60 -13.66
CA PRO A 233 -14.44 7.12 -14.92
C PRO A 233 -13.69 8.38 -15.37
N ALA A 234 -13.63 8.61 -16.68
CA ALA A 234 -13.06 9.83 -17.24
C ALA A 234 -13.92 11.06 -16.89
N LYS A 235 -13.27 12.11 -16.37
CA LYS A 235 -13.92 13.36 -15.95
C LYS A 235 -13.35 14.52 -16.74
N VAL A 236 -14.23 15.32 -17.36
CA VAL A 236 -13.83 16.56 -18.04
C VAL A 236 -13.29 17.53 -17.01
N VAL A 237 -12.14 18.13 -17.31
CA VAL A 237 -11.47 19.14 -16.48
C VAL A 237 -11.21 20.39 -17.33
N PRO A 238 -10.88 21.54 -16.72
CA PRO A 238 -10.47 22.72 -17.47
C PRO A 238 -9.34 22.41 -18.45
N SER A 239 -9.43 22.93 -19.67
CA SER A 239 -8.46 22.59 -20.72
C SER A 239 -7.04 23.01 -20.36
N THR A 240 -6.09 22.08 -20.51
CA THR A 240 -4.67 22.30 -20.19
C THR A 240 -4.09 23.45 -21.00
N VAL A 241 -3.33 24.32 -20.33
CA VAL A 241 -2.50 25.35 -20.98
C VAL A 241 -1.06 24.86 -21.03
N PHE A 242 -0.51 24.82 -22.24
CA PHE A 242 0.89 24.52 -22.52
C PHE A 242 1.64 25.82 -22.74
N LEU A 243 2.76 25.97 -22.03
CA LEU A 243 3.70 27.06 -22.25
C LEU A 243 4.85 26.53 -23.10
N THR A 244 5.28 27.31 -24.09
CA THR A 244 6.52 27.04 -24.79
C THR A 244 7.72 27.15 -23.84
N GLN A 245 8.84 26.50 -24.17
CA GLN A 245 10.04 26.49 -23.32
C GLN A 245 10.58 27.91 -23.04
N ASP A 246 10.45 28.82 -24.01
CA ASP A 246 10.78 30.24 -23.87
C ASP A 246 9.75 31.06 -23.07
N LYS A 247 8.65 30.43 -22.64
CA LYS A 247 7.51 31.00 -21.90
C LYS A 247 6.76 32.13 -22.62
N ARG A 248 7.04 32.38 -23.90
CA ARG A 248 6.46 33.51 -24.65
C ARG A 248 5.12 33.18 -25.27
N ARG A 249 4.87 31.91 -25.61
CA ARG A 249 3.63 31.47 -26.24
C ARG A 249 2.85 30.54 -25.31
N LYS A 250 1.55 30.77 -25.24
CA LYS A 250 0.58 29.89 -24.59
C LYS A 250 -0.25 29.21 -25.66
N THR A 251 -0.34 27.89 -25.62
CA THR A 251 -1.29 27.11 -26.41
C THR A 251 -2.20 26.35 -25.46
N GLN A 252 -3.43 26.06 -25.86
CA GLN A 252 -4.39 25.39 -24.99
C GLN A 252 -4.97 24.16 -25.70
N ALA A 253 -5.20 23.10 -24.93
CA ALA A 253 -6.01 21.98 -25.41
C ALA A 253 -7.44 22.46 -25.72
N LEU A 254 -8.07 21.87 -26.72
CA LEU A 254 -9.46 22.16 -27.08
C LEU A 254 -10.43 21.53 -26.06
N MET A 255 -10.03 20.40 -25.49
CA MET A 255 -10.76 19.66 -24.46
C MET A 255 -9.78 18.81 -23.66
N THR A 256 -9.94 18.74 -22.34
CA THR A 256 -9.15 17.88 -21.47
C THR A 256 -10.04 17.03 -20.57
N TRP A 257 -9.67 15.77 -20.37
CA TRP A 257 -10.24 14.93 -19.32
C TRP A 257 -9.18 14.11 -18.61
N ASN A 258 -9.46 13.80 -17.34
CA ASN A 258 -8.57 13.02 -16.48
C ASN A 258 -9.24 11.72 -16.08
N VAL A 259 -8.43 10.69 -15.94
CA VAL A 259 -8.75 9.40 -15.33
C VAL A 259 -7.78 9.20 -14.18
N THR A 260 -8.29 8.96 -12.99
CA THR A 260 -7.46 8.68 -11.80
C THR A 260 -7.50 7.19 -11.52
N CYS A 261 -6.33 6.59 -11.39
CA CYS A 261 -6.13 5.19 -11.03
C CYS A 261 -5.46 5.11 -9.66
N THR A 262 -6.07 4.36 -8.76
CA THR A 262 -5.58 4.16 -7.38
C THR A 262 -5.11 2.73 -7.21
N TYR A 263 -4.05 2.53 -6.43
CA TYR A 263 -3.50 1.21 -6.16
C TYR A 263 -4.13 0.60 -4.91
N SER A 264 -4.56 -0.65 -4.99
CA SER A 264 -5.07 -1.42 -3.86
C SER A 264 -4.12 -2.57 -3.54
N GLN A 265 -3.49 -2.51 -2.37
CA GLN A 265 -2.59 -3.56 -1.89
C GLN A 265 -3.31 -4.91 -1.77
N PHE A 266 -4.58 -4.90 -1.34
CA PHE A 266 -5.40 -6.11 -1.20
C PHE A 266 -5.76 -6.77 -2.54
N LEU A 267 -5.95 -5.98 -3.59
CA LEU A 267 -6.21 -6.51 -4.94
C LEU A 267 -4.93 -6.99 -5.61
N ALA A 268 -3.80 -6.35 -5.29
CA ALA A 268 -2.54 -6.64 -5.93
C ALA A 268 -1.96 -8.00 -5.54
N ARG A 269 -1.92 -8.32 -4.24
CA ARG A 269 -1.38 -9.59 -3.77
C ARG A 269 -2.09 -10.07 -2.51
N LYS A 270 -2.25 -11.39 -2.42
CA LYS A 270 -2.72 -12.08 -1.21
C LYS A 270 -1.62 -12.18 -0.14
N ASN A 271 -0.37 -12.34 -0.57
CA ASN A 271 0.81 -12.47 0.30
C ASN A 271 1.77 -11.31 0.02
N PRO A 272 2.53 -10.84 1.03
CA PRO A 272 3.56 -9.82 0.83
C PRO A 272 4.67 -10.35 -0.10
N SER A 273 5.45 -9.45 -0.72
CA SER A 273 6.61 -9.82 -1.54
C SER A 273 7.95 -9.64 -0.83
N CYS A 274 7.95 -9.09 0.38
CA CYS A 274 9.16 -8.86 1.14
C CYS A 274 8.96 -9.17 2.61
N CYS A 275 10.08 -9.47 3.27
CA CYS A 275 10.13 -9.69 4.71
C CYS A 275 11.28 -8.90 5.33
N VAL A 276 11.17 -8.66 6.64
CA VAL A 276 12.19 -7.96 7.42
C VAL A 276 12.88 -8.95 8.36
N SER A 277 14.19 -8.81 8.50
CA SER A 277 14.98 -9.50 9.52
C SER A 277 15.74 -8.46 10.35
N LEU A 278 15.88 -8.71 11.65
CA LEU A 278 16.37 -7.72 12.61
C LEU A 278 17.59 -8.27 13.35
N SER A 279 18.56 -7.42 13.62
CA SER A 279 19.71 -7.75 14.47
C SER A 279 20.24 -6.51 15.17
N SER A 280 21.05 -6.71 16.21
CA SER A 280 21.64 -5.62 16.99
C SER A 280 22.98 -6.01 17.56
N PHE A 281 23.87 -5.03 17.81
CA PHE A 281 25.18 -5.27 18.43
C PHE A 281 25.12 -5.86 19.85
N TYR A 282 24.00 -5.72 20.55
CA TYR A 282 23.83 -6.18 21.94
C TYR A 282 23.11 -7.53 22.05
N ASN A 283 22.82 -8.20 20.93
CA ASN A 283 22.17 -9.50 20.90
C ASN A 283 22.83 -10.37 19.83
N GLU A 284 23.31 -11.54 20.22
CA GLU A 284 24.04 -12.45 19.33
C GLU A 284 23.12 -13.15 18.32
N THR A 285 21.82 -13.23 18.62
CA THR A 285 20.83 -13.87 17.75
C THR A 285 20.21 -12.87 16.78
N ILE A 286 20.13 -13.28 15.51
CA ILE A 286 19.40 -12.56 14.47
C ILE A 286 17.95 -13.01 14.52
N THR A 287 17.01 -12.08 14.62
CA THR A 287 15.59 -12.34 14.42
C THR A 287 15.35 -12.53 12.91
N PRO A 288 15.10 -13.76 12.44
CA PRO A 288 14.96 -14.01 11.01
C PRO A 288 13.62 -13.47 10.50
N CYS A 289 13.47 -13.46 9.17
CA CYS A 289 12.14 -13.28 8.59
C CYS A 289 11.18 -14.38 9.08
N PRO A 290 9.89 -14.06 9.28
CA PRO A 290 8.89 -15.08 9.58
C PRO A 290 8.88 -16.19 8.52
N THR A 291 8.80 -17.44 8.98
CA THR A 291 8.65 -18.60 8.10
C THR A 291 7.38 -18.45 7.26
N CYS A 292 7.48 -18.75 5.97
CA CYS A 292 6.38 -18.61 5.01
C CYS A 292 5.81 -17.19 4.85
N ALA A 293 6.57 -16.13 5.16
CA ALA A 293 6.10 -14.74 5.06
C ALA A 293 5.45 -14.41 3.70
N CYS A 294 6.06 -14.82 2.58
CA CYS A 294 5.54 -14.57 1.24
C CYS A 294 4.69 -15.72 0.66
N GLY A 295 4.26 -16.63 1.53
CA GLY A 295 3.49 -17.82 1.19
C GLY A 295 4.38 -19.04 0.91
N CYS A 296 4.16 -20.11 1.67
CA CYS A 296 4.76 -21.41 1.37
C CYS A 296 3.95 -22.12 0.29
N GLN A 297 4.51 -22.23 -0.91
CA GLN A 297 4.04 -23.16 -1.92
C GLN A 297 4.83 -24.47 -1.85
N ASN A 298 4.28 -25.55 -2.43
CA ASN A 298 4.94 -26.85 -2.50
C ASN A 298 6.41 -26.73 -2.97
N LYS A 299 7.30 -27.60 -2.47
CA LYS A 299 8.77 -27.63 -2.71
C LYS A 299 9.24 -27.57 -4.19
N LYS A 300 8.33 -27.57 -5.16
CA LYS A 300 8.60 -27.52 -6.60
C LYS A 300 8.81 -26.10 -7.15
N ASN A 301 8.52 -25.04 -6.38
CA ASN A 301 8.46 -23.66 -6.88
C ASN A 301 9.68 -22.79 -6.49
N CYS A 302 10.72 -23.37 -5.93
CA CYS A 302 11.97 -22.67 -5.63
C CYS A 302 13.19 -23.53 -6.01
N VAL A 303 14.34 -22.87 -6.14
CA VAL A 303 15.61 -23.47 -6.53
C VAL A 303 16.62 -23.29 -5.40
N LYS A 304 17.35 -24.35 -5.04
CA LYS A 304 18.45 -24.24 -4.06
C LYS A 304 19.63 -23.48 -4.67
N SER A 305 20.36 -22.71 -3.85
CA SER A 305 21.52 -21.90 -4.27
C SER A 305 22.56 -22.68 -5.07
N ASP A 306 22.81 -23.93 -4.70
CA ASP A 306 23.90 -24.71 -5.29
C ASP A 306 23.39 -25.74 -6.31
N SER A 307 22.18 -25.52 -6.85
CA SER A 307 21.60 -26.48 -7.78
C SER A 307 22.26 -26.42 -9.16
N LYS A 308 22.50 -27.59 -9.76
CA LYS A 308 23.00 -27.70 -11.15
C LYS A 308 22.07 -27.02 -12.17
N PHE A 309 20.81 -26.82 -11.82
CA PHE A 309 19.82 -26.14 -12.68
C PHE A 309 20.23 -24.71 -13.02
N LEU A 310 20.82 -23.97 -12.06
CA LEU A 310 21.25 -22.58 -12.27
C LEU A 310 22.38 -22.46 -13.31
N ASN A 311 23.16 -23.52 -13.49
CA ASN A 311 24.22 -23.58 -14.51
C ASN A 311 23.69 -23.91 -15.92
N THR A 312 22.39 -24.18 -16.07
CA THR A 312 21.79 -24.47 -17.37
C THR A 312 21.62 -23.17 -18.18
N PRO A 313 22.01 -23.13 -19.47
CA PRO A 313 21.74 -21.98 -20.33
C PRO A 313 20.24 -21.61 -20.32
N GLY A 314 19.94 -20.35 -20.05
CA GLY A 314 18.56 -19.86 -19.99
C GLY A 314 17.84 -20.00 -18.64
N ALA A 315 18.46 -20.57 -17.60
CA ALA A 315 17.84 -20.70 -16.27
C ALA A 315 17.38 -19.34 -15.68
N HIS A 316 18.22 -18.32 -15.88
CA HIS A 316 18.05 -16.93 -15.45
C HIS A 316 17.20 -16.07 -16.40
N THR A 317 16.78 -16.62 -17.56
CA THR A 317 15.99 -15.83 -18.51
C THR A 317 14.55 -15.65 -18.01
N PRO A 318 14.01 -14.42 -18.02
CA PRO A 318 12.61 -14.18 -17.71
C PRO A 318 11.69 -14.98 -18.63
N LYS A 319 10.67 -15.64 -18.06
CA LYS A 319 9.63 -16.32 -18.84
C LYS A 319 8.58 -15.31 -19.32
N ARG A 320 7.78 -15.68 -20.34
CA ARG A 320 6.71 -14.84 -20.91
C ARG A 320 5.75 -14.25 -19.86
N ASP A 321 5.52 -14.98 -18.78
CA ASP A 321 4.60 -14.55 -17.70
C ASP A 321 5.30 -13.77 -16.56
N ASN A 322 6.61 -13.49 -16.69
CA ASN A 322 7.46 -12.89 -15.65
C ASN A 322 7.41 -13.61 -14.29
N ASP A 323 7.16 -14.92 -14.32
CA ASP A 323 7.12 -15.75 -13.12
C ASP A 323 8.48 -15.71 -12.40
N PRO A 324 8.50 -15.32 -11.11
CA PRO A 324 9.74 -15.24 -10.34
C PRO A 324 10.34 -16.63 -10.13
N LEU A 325 11.67 -16.74 -10.25
CA LEU A 325 12.40 -17.95 -9.89
C LEU A 325 13.09 -17.71 -8.56
N LEU A 326 12.50 -18.19 -7.46
CA LEU A 326 12.96 -17.88 -6.11
C LEU A 326 14.02 -18.86 -5.61
N GLN A 327 14.98 -18.36 -4.83
CA GLN A 327 15.84 -19.16 -3.99
C GLN A 327 15.04 -19.79 -2.85
N CYS A 328 15.23 -21.09 -2.62
CA CYS A 328 14.59 -21.78 -1.50
C CYS A 328 15.13 -21.23 -0.17
N THR A 329 14.25 -20.57 0.58
CA THR A 329 14.47 -20.04 1.92
C THR A 329 13.29 -20.42 2.81
N HIS A 330 13.40 -20.30 4.13
CA HIS A 330 12.27 -20.58 5.02
C HIS A 330 11.14 -19.54 4.90
N HIS A 331 11.45 -18.30 4.48
CA HIS A 331 10.49 -17.21 4.34
C HIS A 331 9.86 -17.11 2.94
N MET A 332 10.50 -17.70 1.91
CA MET A 332 10.01 -17.76 0.52
C MET A 332 9.74 -16.38 -0.13
N CYS A 333 10.41 -15.33 0.33
CA CYS A 333 10.25 -13.97 -0.19
C CYS A 333 11.30 -13.65 -1.25
N PRO A 334 10.92 -12.97 -2.38
CA PRO A 334 11.89 -12.46 -3.34
C PRO A 334 12.83 -11.40 -2.74
N ILE A 335 12.37 -10.61 -1.78
CA ILE A 335 13.18 -9.57 -1.15
C ILE A 335 13.23 -9.78 0.36
N ARG A 336 14.43 -9.58 0.93
CA ARG A 336 14.63 -9.42 2.37
C ARG A 336 15.26 -8.07 2.65
N VAL A 337 14.67 -7.33 3.57
CA VAL A 337 15.29 -6.16 4.17
C VAL A 337 15.86 -6.57 5.52
N HIS A 338 17.17 -6.39 5.70
CA HIS A 338 17.84 -6.62 6.97
C HIS A 338 18.15 -5.29 7.65
N TRP A 339 17.63 -5.11 8.86
CA TRP A 339 17.87 -3.93 9.69
C TRP A 339 18.77 -4.32 10.86
N HIS A 340 20.01 -3.81 10.85
CA HIS A 340 21.01 -4.10 11.86
C HIS A 340 21.35 -2.83 12.66
N VAL A 341 21.10 -2.85 13.97
CA VAL A 341 21.56 -1.80 14.88
C VAL A 341 23.04 -2.03 15.16
N LYS A 342 23.91 -1.28 14.46
CA LYS A 342 25.36 -1.52 14.42
C LYS A 342 26.08 -0.99 15.65
N LEU A 343 25.85 0.26 16.00
CA LEU A 343 26.55 0.94 17.10
C LEU A 343 25.68 2.00 17.74
N ASN A 344 25.92 2.25 19.02
CA ASN A 344 25.24 3.26 19.81
C ASN A 344 26.26 4.19 20.49
N TYR A 345 26.44 5.39 19.95
CA TYR A 345 27.30 6.45 20.51
C TYR A 345 26.56 7.26 21.58
N LYS A 346 27.21 8.26 22.18
CA LYS A 346 26.56 9.15 23.15
C LYS A 346 25.36 9.88 22.53
N ASP A 347 25.60 10.63 21.45
CA ASP A 347 24.59 11.49 20.82
C ASP A 347 23.98 10.90 19.54
N TYR A 348 24.56 9.83 19.00
CA TYR A 348 24.17 9.23 17.73
C TYR A 348 24.03 7.72 17.85
N TRP A 349 23.31 7.11 16.91
CA TRP A 349 23.32 5.67 16.71
C TRP A 349 23.38 5.38 15.21
N ARG A 350 23.96 4.21 14.89
CA ARG A 350 24.26 3.80 13.53
C ARG A 350 23.50 2.52 13.21
N VAL A 351 22.71 2.58 12.15
CA VAL A 351 21.98 1.45 11.60
C VAL A 351 22.62 1.05 10.28
N LYS A 352 22.70 -0.25 10.02
CA LYS A 352 23.06 -0.80 8.71
C LYS A 352 21.81 -1.44 8.10
N ILE A 353 21.47 -1.02 6.90
CA ILE A 353 20.38 -1.57 6.10
C ILE A 353 20.99 -2.41 4.99
N ALA A 354 20.50 -3.64 4.80
CA ALA A 354 20.87 -4.47 3.66
C ALA A 354 19.62 -5.01 2.97
N ILE A 355 19.49 -4.79 1.67
CA ILE A 355 18.40 -5.32 0.84
C ILE A 355 18.99 -6.46 0.03
N THR A 356 18.43 -7.67 0.16
CA THR A 356 18.87 -8.87 -0.56
C THR A 356 17.79 -9.34 -1.51
N ASN A 357 18.16 -9.62 -2.75
CA ASN A 357 17.32 -10.22 -3.77
C ASN A 357 17.52 -11.74 -3.81
N PHE A 358 16.42 -12.48 -3.74
CA PHE A 358 16.34 -13.94 -3.80
C PHE A 358 15.68 -14.44 -5.09
N ASN A 359 15.44 -13.57 -6.07
CA ASN A 359 14.89 -13.92 -7.37
C ASN A 359 16.01 -14.04 -8.43
N TYR A 360 16.13 -15.20 -9.07
CA TYR A 360 17.13 -15.51 -10.12
C TYR A 360 16.74 -15.04 -11.52
N ARG A 361 15.58 -14.40 -11.70
CA ARG A 361 15.09 -13.95 -13.03
C ARG A 361 14.72 -12.48 -13.06
N MET A 362 14.91 -11.77 -11.96
CA MET A 362 14.40 -10.41 -11.83
C MET A 362 15.41 -9.51 -11.17
N ASN A 363 15.71 -8.42 -11.88
CA ASN A 363 16.43 -7.29 -11.33
C ASN A 363 15.43 -6.21 -10.93
N TYR A 364 15.77 -5.43 -9.91
CA TYR A 364 14.99 -4.28 -9.48
C TYR A 364 15.76 -3.00 -9.80
N THR A 365 15.32 -2.31 -10.86
CA THR A 365 15.76 -0.95 -11.19
C THR A 365 14.93 0.06 -10.43
N LEU A 366 15.47 1.23 -10.11
CA LEU A 366 14.74 2.32 -9.44
C LEU A 366 14.10 1.88 -8.13
N TRP A 367 14.71 0.91 -7.45
CA TRP A 367 14.17 0.38 -6.21
C TRP A 367 14.05 1.48 -5.13
N THR A 368 13.01 1.36 -4.31
CA THR A 368 12.68 2.30 -3.24
C THR A 368 12.42 1.52 -1.96
N LEU A 369 12.88 2.04 -0.84
CA LEU A 369 12.66 1.51 0.49
C LEU A 369 12.06 2.62 1.36
N ALA A 370 10.78 2.55 1.70
CA ALA A 370 10.17 3.46 2.65
C ALA A 370 10.13 2.80 4.04
N VAL A 371 10.60 3.52 5.06
CA VAL A 371 10.67 3.02 6.43
C VAL A 371 9.96 4.01 7.34
N GLN A 372 9.11 3.50 8.22
CA GLN A 372 8.51 4.27 9.31
C GLN A 372 9.24 3.95 10.61
N HIS A 373 9.87 4.95 11.19
CA HIS A 373 10.58 4.84 12.47
C HIS A 373 10.62 6.23 13.15
N PRO A 374 10.26 6.36 14.44
CA PRO A 374 10.15 7.65 15.13
C PRO A 374 11.36 8.57 14.96
N ASN A 375 12.57 8.01 15.00
CA ASN A 375 13.81 8.78 14.91
C ASN A 375 14.27 9.15 13.48
N LEU A 376 13.50 8.83 12.42
CA LEU A 376 13.84 9.27 11.05
C LEU A 376 13.63 10.77 10.84
N ASN A 377 12.96 11.45 11.77
CA ASN A 377 12.90 12.92 11.83
C ASN A 377 14.29 13.57 12.07
N ASN A 378 15.25 12.83 12.64
CA ASN A 378 16.56 13.32 13.08
C ASN A 378 17.73 12.62 12.37
N ILE A 379 17.62 12.44 11.05
CA ILE A 379 18.71 11.88 10.24
C ILE A 379 19.84 12.89 10.11
N THR A 380 21.05 12.42 10.42
CA THR A 380 22.28 13.22 10.25
C THR A 380 22.93 12.90 8.92
N GLN A 381 23.04 11.62 8.57
CA GLN A 381 23.72 11.20 7.35
C GLN A 381 23.21 9.84 6.89
N VAL A 382 23.06 9.69 5.57
CA VAL A 382 22.82 8.42 4.91
C VAL A 382 24.00 8.12 4.00
N PHE A 383 24.55 6.92 4.12
CA PHE A 383 25.70 6.46 3.33
C PHE A 383 25.22 5.54 2.22
N SER A 384 25.77 5.70 1.02
CA SER A 384 25.54 4.83 -0.15
C SER A 384 24.12 4.83 -0.74
N PHE A 385 23.10 5.34 -0.05
CA PHE A 385 21.74 5.52 -0.58
C PHE A 385 21.40 7.01 -0.59
N ASP A 386 20.53 7.40 -1.52
CA ASP A 386 19.84 8.68 -1.43
C ASP A 386 18.68 8.60 -0.44
N TYR A 387 18.36 9.73 0.19
CA TYR A 387 17.34 9.82 1.22
C TYR A 387 16.40 11.00 0.97
N ARG A 388 15.11 10.75 1.15
CA ARG A 388 14.08 11.79 1.14
C ARG A 388 13.06 11.55 2.25
N PRO A 389 12.78 12.53 3.12
CA PRO A 389 11.70 12.42 4.09
C PRO A 389 10.35 12.38 3.36
N ILE A 390 9.45 11.51 3.80
CA ILE A 390 8.05 11.47 3.34
C ILE A 390 7.22 12.07 4.45
N LEU A 391 6.54 13.18 4.15
CA LEU A 391 5.70 13.90 5.09
C LEU A 391 4.24 13.77 4.65
N PRO A 392 3.59 12.60 4.90
CA PRO A 392 2.20 12.40 4.52
C PRO A 392 1.26 13.31 5.33
N TYR A 393 1.68 13.67 6.54
CA TYR A 393 0.96 14.54 7.47
C TYR A 393 1.89 15.63 8.00
N VAL A 394 1.37 16.86 8.15
CA VAL A 394 2.14 18.02 8.63
C VAL A 394 2.72 17.80 10.03
N SER A 395 2.10 16.94 10.85
CA SER A 395 2.45 16.70 12.24
C SER A 395 3.36 15.48 12.47
N ILE A 396 3.61 14.62 11.47
CA ILE A 396 4.32 13.34 11.67
C ILE A 396 5.42 13.21 10.61
N ASN A 397 6.66 13.30 11.08
CA ASN A 397 7.87 13.22 10.25
C ASN A 397 8.67 11.92 10.52
N ASP A 398 7.97 10.82 10.80
CA ASP A 398 8.58 9.55 11.20
C ASP A 398 8.87 8.61 10.02
N THR A 399 8.66 9.07 8.78
CA THR A 399 8.76 8.24 7.59
C THR A 399 9.82 8.76 6.64
N GLY A 400 10.68 7.86 6.18
CA GLY A 400 11.79 8.17 5.31
C GLY A 400 11.87 7.22 4.12
N MET A 401 12.13 7.75 2.93
CA MET A 401 12.38 6.97 1.73
C MET A 401 13.87 6.92 1.42
N PHE A 402 14.37 5.72 1.17
CA PHE A 402 15.71 5.45 0.67
C PHE A 402 15.61 4.90 -0.75
N TYR A 403 16.57 5.27 -1.60
CA TYR A 403 16.64 4.73 -2.97
C TYR A 403 18.09 4.71 -3.45
N GLY A 404 18.33 3.92 -4.50
CA GLY A 404 19.66 3.78 -5.08
C GLY A 404 20.14 5.04 -5.79
N MET A 405 21.43 5.33 -5.66
CA MET A 405 22.12 6.39 -6.37
C MET A 405 22.32 5.98 -7.83
N LYS A 406 21.97 6.89 -8.75
CA LYS A 406 22.10 6.66 -10.20
C LYS A 406 23.54 6.25 -10.57
N PHE A 407 23.68 5.22 -11.41
CA PHE A 407 24.97 4.69 -11.86
C PHE A 407 25.86 4.06 -10.77
N TYR A 408 25.33 3.79 -9.58
CA TYR A 408 26.07 3.14 -8.50
C TYR A 408 25.34 1.90 -7.98
N ASN A 409 24.17 2.09 -7.40
CA ASN A 409 23.38 1.02 -6.81
C ASN A 409 21.87 1.19 -7.05
N ASP A 410 21.50 1.93 -8.09
CA ASP A 410 20.14 2.08 -8.62
C ASP A 410 19.59 0.79 -9.28
N LEU A 411 20.45 -0.22 -9.45
CA LEU A 411 20.13 -1.56 -9.91
C LEU A 411 20.44 -2.60 -8.82
N LEU A 412 19.40 -3.24 -8.30
CA LEU A 412 19.52 -4.43 -7.46
C LEU A 412 19.45 -5.66 -8.36
N MET A 413 20.61 -6.31 -8.53
CA MET A 413 20.76 -7.50 -9.37
C MET A 413 19.99 -8.70 -8.82
N GLU A 414 19.75 -9.68 -9.68
CA GLU A 414 19.23 -11.00 -9.34
C GLU A 414 20.01 -11.71 -8.24
N ALA A 415 19.42 -12.77 -7.69
CA ALA A 415 20.01 -13.56 -6.63
C ALA A 415 21.40 -14.10 -6.99
N GLY A 416 22.37 -13.83 -6.11
CA GLY A 416 23.77 -14.19 -6.29
C GLY A 416 24.69 -13.31 -5.45
N PRO A 417 26.02 -13.35 -5.66
CA PRO A 417 26.99 -12.57 -4.89
C PRO A 417 26.74 -11.06 -4.92
N SER A 418 26.24 -10.56 -6.06
CA SER A 418 25.93 -9.14 -6.30
C SER A 418 24.45 -8.79 -6.09
N GLY A 419 23.63 -9.76 -5.65
CA GLY A 419 22.19 -9.59 -5.41
C GLY A 419 21.87 -8.89 -4.09
N ASN A 420 22.72 -7.98 -3.63
CA ASN A 420 22.47 -7.21 -2.42
C ASN A 420 22.98 -5.76 -2.54
N VAL A 421 22.25 -4.84 -1.90
CA VAL A 421 22.67 -3.45 -1.71
C VAL A 421 22.66 -3.12 -0.23
N GLN A 422 23.61 -2.29 0.22
CA GLN A 422 23.79 -1.98 1.62
C GLN A 422 24.00 -0.48 1.83
N SER A 423 23.52 0.01 2.96
CA SER A 423 23.66 1.39 3.40
C SER A 423 23.87 1.45 4.90
N GLU A 424 24.50 2.51 5.36
CA GLU A 424 24.52 2.87 6.77
C GLU A 424 23.78 4.19 6.96
N VAL A 425 23.08 4.31 8.09
CA VAL A 425 22.32 5.50 8.45
C VAL A 425 22.81 5.95 9.83
N LEU A 426 23.20 7.22 9.93
CA LEU A 426 23.54 7.87 11.18
C LEU A 426 22.38 8.76 11.62
N LEU A 427 21.86 8.46 12.79
CA LEU A 427 20.67 9.09 13.36
C LEU A 427 21.08 9.76 14.65
N ARG A 428 20.68 11.03 14.84
CA ARG A 428 20.87 11.72 16.10
C ARG A 428 19.86 11.18 17.10
N LYS A 429 20.27 11.00 18.36
CA LYS A 429 19.35 10.62 19.42
C LYS A 429 18.55 11.82 19.87
N ASP A 430 17.26 11.61 19.99
CA ASP A 430 16.38 12.48 20.72
C ASP A 430 16.31 11.97 22.17
N GLN A 431 16.71 12.80 23.13
CA GLN A 431 16.77 12.43 24.55
C GLN A 431 15.40 12.12 25.14
N ASP A 432 14.33 12.71 24.56
CA ASP A 432 12.97 12.56 25.08
C ASP A 432 12.33 11.23 24.62
N THR A 433 12.74 10.71 23.46
CA THR A 433 12.12 9.54 22.84
C THR A 433 13.02 8.30 22.79
N PHE A 434 14.35 8.47 22.88
CA PHE A 434 15.30 7.36 22.77
C PHE A 434 15.16 6.37 23.94
N THR A 435 14.94 5.10 23.61
CA THR A 435 14.89 4.01 24.58
C THR A 435 15.35 2.70 23.97
N PHE A 436 15.82 1.78 24.80
CA PHE A 436 16.06 0.40 24.41
C PHE A 436 14.87 -0.52 24.69
N LYS A 437 13.83 0.01 25.33
CA LYS A 437 12.64 -0.76 25.68
C LYS A 437 11.80 -1.02 24.43
N GLN A 438 11.09 -2.15 24.44
CA GLN A 438 10.03 -2.48 23.46
C GLN A 438 10.48 -2.42 21.99
N GLY A 439 11.76 -2.66 21.72
CA GLY A 439 12.25 -2.70 20.35
C GLY A 439 12.23 -1.36 19.62
N TRP A 440 12.32 -0.24 20.35
CA TRP A 440 12.27 1.11 19.77
C TRP A 440 13.29 1.36 18.65
N ALA A 441 14.45 0.69 18.68
CA ALA A 441 15.51 0.81 17.67
C ALA A 441 15.16 0.16 16.30
N PHE A 442 13.99 -0.48 16.19
CA PHE A 442 13.54 -1.21 15.02
C PHE A 442 12.38 -0.49 14.33
N PRO A 443 12.26 -0.62 12.99
CA PRO A 443 11.24 0.06 12.23
C PRO A 443 9.85 -0.45 12.59
N ARG A 444 8.86 0.45 12.57
CA ARG A 444 7.44 0.12 12.79
C ARG A 444 6.81 -0.45 11.52
N LYS A 445 7.20 0.08 10.36
CA LYS A 445 6.79 -0.39 9.04
C LYS A 445 7.92 -0.28 8.04
N VAL A 446 7.93 -1.17 7.07
CA VAL A 446 8.90 -1.19 5.97
C VAL A 446 8.16 -1.50 4.68
N TYR A 447 8.41 -0.72 3.63
CA TYR A 447 7.85 -0.92 2.30
C TYR A 447 8.98 -1.01 1.29
N PHE A 448 8.95 -2.02 0.44
CA PHE A 448 9.87 -2.16 -0.69
C PHE A 448 9.11 -2.00 -2.00
N ASN A 449 9.50 -1.05 -2.84
CA ASN A 449 8.79 -0.68 -4.08
C ASN A 449 7.28 -0.41 -3.87
N GLY A 450 6.96 0.09 -2.67
CA GLY A 450 5.60 0.33 -2.20
C GLY A 450 4.83 -0.88 -1.70
N GLU A 451 5.37 -2.09 -1.72
CA GLU A 451 4.73 -3.24 -1.07
C GLU A 451 5.16 -3.33 0.41
N GLU A 452 4.18 -3.50 1.32
CA GLU A 452 4.47 -3.63 2.75
C GLU A 452 5.17 -4.97 3.03
N CYS A 453 6.32 -4.90 3.71
CA CYS A 453 7.09 -6.07 4.09
C CYS A 453 6.59 -6.65 5.41
N MET A 454 6.56 -7.97 5.52
CA MET A 454 6.22 -8.63 6.78
C MET A 454 7.35 -8.46 7.81
N LEU A 455 7.06 -7.78 8.91
CA LEU A 455 7.96 -7.69 10.06
C LEU A 455 7.81 -8.92 10.97
N PRO A 456 8.88 -9.33 11.68
CA PRO A 456 8.75 -10.27 12.77
C PRO A 456 7.86 -9.70 13.88
N PRO A 457 7.29 -10.54 14.75
CA PRO A 457 6.45 -10.06 15.83
C PRO A 457 7.32 -9.35 16.90
N PRO A 458 6.85 -8.25 17.52
CA PRO A 458 7.67 -7.40 18.40
C PRO A 458 8.30 -8.09 19.62
N ASP A 459 7.70 -9.18 20.09
CA ASP A 459 8.19 -10.03 21.18
C ASP A 459 9.49 -10.76 20.83
N THR A 460 9.76 -10.97 19.53
CA THR A 460 10.98 -11.61 19.04
C THR A 460 12.09 -10.63 18.68
N TYR A 461 11.88 -9.33 18.91
CA TYR A 461 12.88 -8.32 18.55
C TYR A 461 14.14 -8.49 19.41
N PRO A 462 15.33 -8.21 18.86
CA PRO A 462 16.55 -8.28 19.64
C PRO A 462 16.45 -7.35 20.87
N PHE A 463 16.38 -7.96 22.05
CA PHE A 463 16.30 -7.26 23.32
C PHE A 463 17.68 -7.24 24.00
N LEU A 464 17.90 -6.22 24.84
CA LEU A 464 19.06 -6.19 25.71
C LEU A 464 18.92 -7.34 26.71
N PRO A 465 19.93 -8.20 26.87
CA PRO A 465 19.89 -9.23 27.90
C PRO A 465 19.67 -8.54 29.26
N ASN A 466 18.61 -8.93 29.96
CA ASN A 466 18.38 -8.53 31.34
C ASN A 466 19.40 -9.24 32.23
N ALA A 467 20.65 -8.79 32.17
CA ALA A 467 21.68 -9.18 33.12
C ALA A 467 21.44 -8.42 34.43
N ALA A 468 20.32 -8.71 35.11
CA ALA A 468 20.34 -8.56 36.55
C ALA A 468 21.34 -9.62 37.03
N PRO A 469 22.44 -9.26 37.72
CA PRO A 469 23.20 -10.27 38.41
C PRO A 469 22.20 -10.99 39.30
N VAL A 470 22.00 -12.29 39.05
CA VAL A 470 21.35 -13.16 40.02
C VAL A 470 22.25 -13.06 41.23
N LYS A 471 21.93 -12.16 42.17
CA LYS A 471 22.41 -12.30 43.53
C LYS A 471 21.84 -13.64 43.94
N LEU A 472 22.64 -14.70 43.80
CA LEU A 472 22.48 -15.88 44.62
C LEU A 472 22.34 -15.29 46.02
N LEU A 473 21.14 -15.33 46.58
CA LEU A 473 20.95 -15.13 48.00
C LEU A 473 22.01 -16.02 48.63
N ASN A 474 22.99 -15.40 49.28
CA ASN A 474 24.10 -16.10 49.92
C ASN A 474 23.46 -17.07 50.91
N LEU A 475 23.25 -18.32 50.48
CA LEU A 475 22.61 -19.36 51.29
C LEU A 475 23.38 -19.50 52.61
N THR A 476 24.69 -19.24 52.57
CA THR A 476 25.60 -19.15 53.71
C THR A 476 25.16 -18.11 54.74
N SER A 477 24.71 -16.92 54.32
CA SER A 477 24.21 -15.87 55.24
C SER A 477 22.87 -16.23 55.87
N LEU A 478 22.01 -16.94 55.14
CA LEU A 478 20.71 -17.40 55.64
C LEU A 478 20.87 -18.58 56.61
N ILE A 479 21.78 -19.52 56.28
CA ILE A 479 22.18 -20.63 57.14
C ILE A 479 22.87 -20.11 58.41
N PHE A 480 23.74 -19.11 58.31
CA PHE A 480 24.39 -18.51 59.48
C PHE A 480 23.38 -17.79 60.39
N PHE A 481 22.38 -17.09 59.82
CA PHE A 481 21.29 -16.50 60.60
C PHE A 481 20.40 -17.56 61.27
N LEU A 482 20.09 -18.66 60.59
CA LEU A 482 19.34 -19.80 61.14
C LEU A 482 20.09 -20.51 62.27
N ILE A 483 21.42 -20.68 62.15
CA ILE A 483 22.25 -21.25 63.21
C ILE A 483 22.31 -20.31 64.41
N LEU A 484 22.44 -19.00 64.21
CA LEU A 484 22.40 -18.01 65.29
C LEU A 484 21.07 -18.00 66.05
N LEU A 485 19.95 -18.22 65.35
CA LEU A 485 18.62 -18.34 65.95
C LEU A 485 18.37 -19.67 66.69
N LEU A 486 19.19 -20.71 66.44
CA LEU A 486 19.12 -22.00 67.13
C LEU A 486 20.03 -22.07 68.38
N VAL A 487 20.96 -21.12 68.52
CA VAL A 487 21.92 -21.04 69.64
C VAL A 487 21.52 -19.97 70.67
N ALA A 488 20.59 -19.08 70.32
CA ALA A 488 19.89 -18.20 71.27
C ALA A 488 18.62 -18.89 71.80
#